data_AF-A0A534ZCB6-F1
#
_entry.id   AF-A0A534ZCB6-F1
#
_cell.length_a   1.000
_cell.length_b   1.000
_cell.length_c   1.000
_cell.angle_alpha   90.00
_cell.angle_beta   90.00
_cell.angle_gamma   90.00
#
_symmetry.space_group_name_H-M   'P 1'
#
loop_
_entity.id
_entity.type
_entity.pdbx_description
1 polymer ?
#
loop_
_entity_poly.entity_id
_entity_poly.type
_entity_poly.pdbx_seq_one_letter_code
_entity_poly.pdbx_strand_id
1 'polypeptide(L)'
;MADEKDRLGEKLYQKEKAEEDRYFAERDRELLARLRDRREDAEPLGCPRCGKGLAPVVYQGVTVDQCPACQGVWLDRGELETLAPRERESWLGRFFYRPK
;
A
#
# COMPACT_ATOMS: atom_id res chain seq x y z
N MET A 1 -44.03 -36.02 2.95
CA MET A 1 -44.02 -35.11 4.13
C MET A 1 -42.61 -34.85 4.68
N ALA A 2 -41.56 -35.58 4.27
CA ALA A 2 -40.17 -35.30 4.68
C ALA A 2 -39.45 -34.30 3.74
N ASP A 3 -39.65 -34.43 2.42
CA ASP A 3 -39.02 -33.60 1.37
C ASP A 3 -39.24 -32.07 1.46
N GLU A 4 -40.38 -31.64 2.00
CA GLU A 4 -40.75 -30.22 2.01
C GLU A 4 -40.05 -29.45 3.14
N LYS A 5 -39.67 -30.14 4.23
CA LYS A 5 -38.95 -29.55 5.36
C LYS A 5 -37.49 -29.26 5.01
N ASP A 6 -36.86 -30.08 4.18
CA ASP A 6 -35.46 -29.90 3.75
C ASP A 6 -35.31 -28.67 2.83
N ARG A 7 -36.27 -28.48 1.90
CA ARG A 7 -36.30 -27.30 1.00
C ARG A 7 -36.52 -25.97 1.72
N LEU A 8 -37.32 -25.95 2.78
CA LEU A 8 -37.54 -24.72 3.56
C LEU A 8 -36.29 -24.37 4.37
N GLY A 9 -35.62 -25.37 4.96
CA GLY A 9 -34.37 -25.19 5.70
C GLY A 9 -33.24 -24.63 4.82
N GLU A 10 -33.05 -25.19 3.61
CA GLU A 10 -32.06 -24.66 2.66
C GLU A 10 -32.33 -23.21 2.27
N LYS A 11 -33.59 -22.86 2.01
CA LYS A 11 -33.97 -21.47 1.68
C LYS A 11 -33.74 -20.51 2.85
N LEU A 12 -34.01 -20.96 4.07
CA LEU A 12 -33.75 -20.16 5.27
C LEU A 12 -32.25 -19.91 5.44
N TYR A 13 -31.43 -20.95 5.29
CA TYR A 13 -29.98 -20.84 5.35
C TYR A 13 -29.42 -19.92 4.26
N GLN A 14 -29.89 -20.06 3.01
CA GLN A 14 -29.48 -19.19 1.90
C GLN A 14 -29.83 -17.72 2.16
N LYS A 15 -30.99 -17.46 2.78
CA LYS A 15 -31.41 -16.12 3.18
C LYS A 15 -30.52 -15.56 4.29
N GLU A 16 -30.29 -16.32 5.35
CA GLU A 16 -29.41 -15.93 6.46
C GLU A 16 -28.00 -15.60 5.96
N LYS A 17 -27.44 -16.47 5.12
CA LYS A 17 -26.14 -16.23 4.50
C LYS A 17 -26.12 -14.96 3.65
N ALA A 18 -27.15 -14.71 2.86
CA ALA A 18 -27.25 -13.49 2.06
C ALA A 18 -27.39 -12.22 2.93
N GLU A 19 -28.03 -12.33 4.09
CA GLU A 19 -28.13 -11.25 5.07
C GLU A 19 -26.77 -11.00 5.76
N GLU A 20 -26.06 -12.05 6.15
CA GLU A 20 -24.69 -11.98 6.68
C GLU A 20 -23.72 -11.35 5.67
N ASP A 21 -23.70 -11.84 4.42
CA ASP A 21 -22.83 -11.32 3.37
C ASP A 21 -23.07 -9.81 3.13
N ARG A 22 -24.34 -9.38 3.16
CA ARG A 22 -24.69 -7.96 3.07
C ARG A 22 -24.19 -7.17 4.28
N TYR A 23 -24.40 -7.69 5.49
CA TYR A 23 -23.94 -7.06 6.72
C TYR A 23 -22.42 -6.86 6.72
N PHE A 24 -21.66 -7.91 6.39
CA PHE A 24 -20.20 -7.83 6.31
C PHE A 24 -19.74 -6.88 5.21
N ALA A 25 -20.37 -6.90 4.04
CA ALA A 25 -20.02 -5.99 2.94
C ALA A 25 -20.27 -4.51 3.30
N GLU A 26 -21.36 -4.19 3.99
CA GLU A 26 -21.64 -2.82 4.45
C GLU A 26 -20.62 -2.36 5.50
N ARG A 27 -20.26 -3.22 6.45
CA ARG A 27 -19.24 -2.93 7.46
C ARG A 27 -17.84 -2.77 6.89
N ASP A 28 -17.46 -3.62 5.95
CA ASP A 28 -16.18 -3.52 5.26
C ASP A 28 -16.09 -2.21 4.47
N ARG A 29 -17.16 -1.82 3.78
CA ARG A 29 -17.22 -0.51 3.09
C ARG A 29 -17.03 0.66 4.06
N GLU A 30 -17.71 0.62 5.21
CA GLU A 30 -17.58 1.64 6.25
C GLU A 30 -16.15 1.72 6.81
N LEU A 31 -15.53 0.56 7.08
CA LEU A 31 -14.17 0.48 7.61
C LEU A 31 -13.15 0.98 6.59
N LEU A 32 -13.27 0.59 5.32
CA LEU A 32 -12.40 1.04 4.24
C LEU A 32 -12.51 2.55 4.01
N ALA A 33 -13.72 3.12 4.09
CA ALA A 33 -13.92 4.57 4.03
C ALA A 33 -13.15 5.28 5.15
N ARG A 34 -13.29 4.83 6.41
CA ARG A 34 -12.56 5.42 7.55
C ARG A 34 -11.04 5.33 7.42
N LEU A 35 -10.52 4.22 6.88
CA LEU A 35 -9.08 4.06 6.65
C LEU A 35 -8.56 5.00 5.56
N ARG A 36 -9.38 5.28 4.54
CA ARG A 36 -9.05 6.25 3.51
C ARG A 36 -9.00 7.66 4.08
N ASP A 37 -10.02 8.07 4.83
CA ASP A 37 -10.07 9.41 5.44
C ASP A 37 -8.84 9.65 6.32
N ARG A 38 -8.48 8.67 7.17
CA ARG A 38 -7.26 8.74 7.99
C ARG A 38 -5.96 8.91 7.19
N ARG A 39 -5.90 8.36 5.96
CA ARG A 39 -4.74 8.52 5.09
C ARG A 39 -4.71 9.91 4.44
N GLU A 40 -5.88 10.48 4.14
CA GLU A 40 -5.98 11.86 3.63
C GLU A 40 -5.60 12.88 4.72
N ASP A 41 -5.85 12.57 5.99
CA ASP A 41 -5.41 13.36 7.16
C ASP A 41 -3.92 13.16 7.52
N ALA A 42 -3.19 12.28 6.85
CA ALA A 42 -1.78 12.05 7.15
C ALA A 42 -0.98 13.31 6.80
N GLU A 43 -0.37 13.94 7.80
CA GLU A 43 0.48 15.10 7.59
C GLU A 43 1.59 14.77 6.59
N PRO A 44 1.84 15.64 5.60
CA PRO A 44 2.86 15.41 4.59
C PRO A 44 4.23 15.22 5.25
N LEU A 45 4.92 14.15 4.88
CA LEU A 45 6.20 13.78 5.46
C LEU A 45 7.22 14.91 5.27
N GLY A 46 7.69 15.48 6.38
CA GLY A 46 8.73 16.50 6.38
C GLY A 46 10.13 15.88 6.31
N CYS A 47 11.07 16.58 5.67
CA CYS A 47 12.47 16.20 5.68
C CYS A 47 13.00 16.18 7.13
N PRO A 48 13.55 15.07 7.65
CA PRO A 48 13.99 15.00 9.05
C PRO A 48 15.20 15.88 9.36
N ARG A 49 15.92 16.35 8.34
CA ARG A 49 17.07 17.24 8.52
C ARG A 49 16.67 18.70 8.68
N CYS A 50 15.61 19.16 8.01
CA CYS A 50 15.28 20.58 7.95
C CYS A 50 13.78 20.93 8.07
N GLY A 51 12.91 19.93 8.21
CA GLY A 51 11.47 20.09 8.41
C GLY A 51 10.67 20.51 7.17
N LYS A 52 11.32 20.85 6.04
CA LYS A 52 10.61 21.24 4.81
C LYS A 52 9.95 20.04 4.14
N GLY A 53 8.84 20.29 3.44
CA GLY A 53 8.16 19.29 2.62
C GLY A 53 9.08 18.69 1.56
N LEU A 54 8.88 17.41 1.28
CA LEU A 54 9.56 16.69 0.22
C LEU A 54 8.82 16.93 -1.11
N ALA A 55 9.56 16.92 -2.22
CA ALA A 55 9.03 17.07 -3.56
C ALA A 55 9.34 15.81 -4.39
N PRO A 56 8.37 15.28 -5.15
CA PRO A 56 8.60 14.09 -5.97
C PRO A 56 9.53 14.42 -7.15
N VAL A 57 10.53 13.57 -7.37
CA VAL A 57 11.51 13.66 -8.46
C VAL A 57 11.67 12.29 -9.11
N VAL A 58 11.83 12.22 -10.43
CA VAL A 58 12.06 10.95 -11.13
C VAL A 58 13.55 10.66 -11.20
N TYR A 59 14.00 9.58 -10.57
CA TYR A 59 15.37 9.08 -10.61
C TYR A 59 15.42 7.67 -11.22
N GLN A 60 16.12 7.51 -12.34
CA GLN A 60 16.20 6.25 -13.09
C GLN A 60 14.82 5.62 -13.40
N GLY A 61 13.77 6.44 -13.58
CA GLY A 61 12.40 5.95 -13.82
C GLY A 61 11.65 5.49 -12.56
N VAL A 62 12.20 5.75 -11.37
CA VAL A 62 11.52 5.57 -10.07
C VAL A 62 11.22 6.96 -9.52
N THR A 63 9.98 7.23 -9.12
CA THR A 63 9.64 8.46 -8.39
C THR A 63 10.21 8.34 -6.98
N VAL A 64 10.92 9.36 -6.52
CA VAL A 64 11.52 9.45 -5.18
C VAL A 64 11.27 10.82 -4.58
N ASP A 65 11.24 10.91 -3.26
CA ASP A 65 10.97 12.16 -2.56
C ASP A 65 12.27 12.91 -2.23
N GLN A 66 12.49 14.08 -2.83
CA GLN A 66 13.67 14.90 -2.60
C GLN A 66 13.35 16.18 -1.82
N CYS A 67 14.19 16.49 -0.83
CA CYS A 67 14.11 17.78 -0.13
C CYS A 67 14.80 18.89 -0.95
N PRO A 68 14.10 19.98 -1.32
CA PRO A 68 14.69 21.06 -2.12
C PRO A 68 15.71 21.92 -1.36
N ALA A 69 15.75 21.87 -0.03
CA ALA A 69 16.68 22.68 0.76
C ALA A 69 17.97 21.97 1.12
N CYS A 70 17.88 20.71 1.55
CA CYS A 70 19.05 19.96 2.01
C CYS A 70 19.55 18.94 0.99
N GLN A 71 18.83 18.76 -0.12
CA GLN A 71 19.08 17.79 -1.20
C GLN A 71 19.07 16.32 -0.74
N GLY A 72 18.55 16.05 0.47
CA GLY A 72 18.34 14.68 0.95
C GLY A 72 17.24 13.98 0.16
N VAL A 73 17.43 12.70 -0.12
CA VAL A 73 16.46 11.84 -0.79
C VAL A 73 15.86 10.91 0.25
N TRP A 74 14.53 10.82 0.26
CA TRP A 74 13.76 9.89 1.05
C TRP A 74 13.28 8.77 0.14
N LEU A 75 13.55 7.54 0.56
CA LEU A 75 13.18 6.34 -0.19
C LEU A 75 12.26 5.48 0.67
N ASP A 76 11.14 5.07 0.10
CA ASP A 76 10.35 4.00 0.69
C ASP A 76 10.99 2.63 0.42
N ARG A 77 10.39 1.58 1.00
CA ARG A 77 10.90 0.22 0.84
C ARG A 77 10.85 -0.25 -0.62
N GLY A 78 9.79 0.06 -1.37
CA GLY A 78 9.61 -0.40 -2.75
C GLY A 78 10.51 0.34 -3.74
N GLU A 79 10.72 1.63 -3.52
CA GLU A 79 11.66 2.47 -4.27
C GLU A 79 13.09 1.96 -4.09
N LEU A 80 13.50 1.68 -2.85
CA LEU A 80 14.83 1.14 -2.56
C LEU A 80 15.04 -0.26 -3.16
N GLU A 81 14.05 -1.15 -3.05
CA GLU A 81 14.07 -2.48 -3.68
C GLU A 81 14.21 -2.38 -5.21
N THR A 82 13.67 -1.34 -5.83
CA THR A 82 13.77 -1.11 -7.27
C THR A 82 15.12 -0.51 -7.68
N LEU A 83 15.68 0.40 -6.89
CA LEU A 83 16.92 1.11 -7.22
C LEU A 83 18.19 0.34 -6.86
N ALA A 84 18.20 -0.41 -5.75
CA ALA A 84 19.41 -1.07 -5.24
C ALA A 84 20.03 -2.10 -6.22
N PRO A 85 19.26 -2.96 -6.92
CA PRO A 85 19.83 -3.87 -7.91
C PRO A 85 20.47 -3.14 -9.10
N ARG A 86 19.85 -2.05 -9.57
CA ARG A 86 20.31 -1.25 -10.71
C ARG A 86 21.67 -0.60 -10.42
N GLU A 87 21.88 -0.15 -9.19
CA GLU A 87 23.16 0.38 -8.76
C GLU A 87 24.25 -0.70 -8.68
N ARG A 88 23.91 -1.92 -8.22
CA ARG A 88 24.86 -3.05 -8.19
C ARG A 88 25.28 -3.50 -9.59
N GLU A 89 24.37 -3.42 -10.55
CA GLU A 89 24.61 -3.75 -11.95
C GLU A 89 25.32 -2.64 -12.73
N SER A 90 25.43 -1.43 -12.14
CA SER A 90 26.15 -0.31 -12.72
C SER A 90 27.64 -0.66 -12.89
N TRP A 91 28.34 0.02 -13.80
CA TRP A 91 29.77 -0.23 -14.00
C TRP A 91 30.58 0.07 -12.74
N LEU A 92 30.14 1.05 -11.93
CA LEU A 92 30.70 1.35 -10.61
C LEU A 92 30.38 0.22 -9.62
N GLY A 93 29.15 -0.28 -9.60
CA GLY A 93 28.74 -1.42 -8.80
C GLY A 93 29.57 -2.66 -9.11
N ARG A 94 29.78 -3.02 -10.38
CA ARG A 94 30.62 -4.17 -10.77
C ARG A 94 32.08 -4.00 -10.37
N PHE A 95 32.58 -2.77 -10.36
CA PHE A 95 33.95 -2.45 -9.97
C PHE A 95 34.15 -2.50 -8.45
N PHE A 96 33.20 -1.95 -7.67
CA PHE A 96 33.32 -1.82 -6.20
C PHE A 96 32.68 -2.97 -5.41
N TYR A 97 31.59 -3.56 -5.89
CA TYR A 97 30.83 -4.66 -5.26
C TYR A 97 31.19 -6.03 -5.86
N ARG A 98 32.46 -6.25 -6.18
CA ARG A 98 32.94 -7.56 -6.64
C ARG A 98 32.82 -8.56 -5.49
N PRO A 99 31.96 -9.60 -5.59
CA PRO A 99 31.90 -10.63 -4.55
C PRO A 99 33.27 -11.32 -4.46
N LYS A 100 33.71 -11.63 -3.23
CA LYS A 100 34.93 -12.42 -3.00
C LYS A 100 34.76 -13.83 -3.54
#